data_AF-A0A165N0X6-F1
#
_entry.id   AF-A0A165N0X6-F1
#
_cell.length_a   1.000
_cell.length_b   1.000
_cell.length_c   1.000
_cell.angle_alpha   90.00
_cell.angle_beta   90.00
_cell.angle_gamma   90.00
#
_symmetry.space_group_name_H-M   'P 1'
#
loop_
_entity.id
_entity.type
_entity.pdbx_description
1 polymer ?
#
loop_
_entity_poly.entity_id
_entity_poly.type
_entity_poly.pdbx_seq_one_letter_code
_entity_poly.pdbx_strand_id
1 'polypeptide(L)'
;LEKLRFLFSDTLLLAALDLIDRESVVKYRTPWGGTQYEVYGSTANYSVFPALPGPSSHEPTLYCTCPAFAYSVLLSQTQIMCKHLLATLLAERLSKCIERNIQANDLAALAVRQHTS
;
A
#
# COMPACT_ATOMS: atom_id res chain seq x y z
N LEU A 1 14.50 -5.95 -12.87
CA LEU A 1 13.24 -5.37 -13.44
C LEU A 1 12.53 -6.33 -14.38
N GLU A 2 13.24 -7.07 -15.25
CA GLU A 2 12.62 -7.98 -16.24
C GLU A 2 11.63 -9.01 -15.65
N LYS A 3 11.96 -9.62 -14.51
CA LYS A 3 11.04 -10.56 -13.82
C LYS A 3 9.73 -9.91 -13.35
N LEU A 4 9.74 -8.62 -13.03
CA LEU A 4 8.53 -7.89 -12.62
C LEU A 4 7.67 -7.53 -13.83
N ARG A 5 8.28 -7.22 -14.98
CA ARG A 5 7.58 -6.96 -16.25
C ARG A 5 6.83 -8.18 -16.78
N PHE A 6 7.24 -9.38 -16.38
CA PHE A 6 6.53 -10.62 -16.70
C PHE A 6 5.21 -10.77 -15.92
N LEU A 7 5.14 -10.21 -14.70
CA LEU A 7 3.98 -10.36 -13.80
C LEU A 7 3.04 -9.15 -13.82
N PHE A 8 3.55 -7.98 -14.16
CA PHE A 8 2.82 -6.72 -14.17
C PHE A 8 2.93 -6.04 -15.51
N SER A 9 1.86 -5.37 -15.94
CA SER A 9 1.93 -4.52 -17.13
C SER A 9 2.96 -3.41 -16.93
N ASP A 10 3.64 -3.02 -18.01
CA ASP A 10 4.65 -1.95 -17.97
C ASP A 10 4.05 -0.66 -17.40
N THR A 11 2.81 -0.33 -17.76
CA THR A 11 2.09 0.83 -17.21
C THR A 11 1.92 0.77 -15.69
N LEU A 12 1.57 -0.40 -15.14
CA LEU A 12 1.39 -0.58 -13.70
C LEU A 12 2.72 -0.50 -12.97
N LEU A 13 3.76 -1.13 -13.51
CA LEU A 13 5.10 -1.10 -12.93
C LEU A 13 5.68 0.31 -12.92
N LEU A 14 5.59 1.04 -14.04
CA LEU A 14 6.05 2.44 -14.12
C LEU A 14 5.27 3.34 -13.15
N ALA A 15 3.94 3.18 -13.05
CA ALA A 15 3.14 3.95 -12.12
C ALA A 15 3.47 3.66 -10.65
N ALA A 16 3.87 2.42 -10.33
CA ALA A 16 4.34 2.07 -8.99
C ALA A 16 5.71 2.68 -8.69
N LEU A 17 6.64 2.65 -9.66
CA LEU A 17 7.97 3.26 -9.51
C LEU A 17 7.88 4.79 -9.38
N ASP A 18 7.01 5.45 -10.14
CA ASP A 18 6.77 6.89 -10.02
C ASP A 18 6.32 7.30 -8.61
N LEU A 19 5.47 6.49 -7.94
CA LEU A 19 5.09 6.73 -6.54
C LEU A 19 6.28 6.62 -5.57
N ILE A 20 7.23 5.73 -5.84
CA ILE A 20 8.44 5.56 -5.03
C ILE A 20 9.38 6.73 -5.25
N ASP A 21 9.58 7.15 -6.49
CA ASP A 21 10.48 8.25 -6.84
C ASP A 21 9.96 9.61 -6.34
N ARG A 22 8.64 9.76 -6.20
CA ARG A 22 8.00 10.91 -5.54
C ARG A 22 7.92 10.80 -4.01
N GLU A 23 8.57 9.80 -3.42
CA GLU A 23 8.55 9.52 -1.98
C GLU A 23 7.13 9.46 -1.41
N SER A 24 6.17 8.99 -2.20
CA SER A 24 4.74 9.05 -1.85
C SER A 24 4.28 7.87 -0.98
N VAL A 25 5.21 7.01 -0.57
CA VAL A 25 4.94 5.83 0.28
C VAL A 25 5.41 6.14 1.70
N VAL A 26 4.47 6.22 2.63
CA VAL A 26 4.72 6.50 4.05
C VAL A 26 4.50 5.24 4.87
N LYS A 27 5.50 4.88 5.66
CA LYS A 27 5.45 3.80 6.66
C LYS A 27 5.32 4.42 8.04
N TYR A 28 4.21 4.13 8.66
CA TYR A 28 3.88 4.58 9.99
C TYR A 28 4.20 3.50 11.01
N ARG A 29 5.05 3.82 11.99
CA ARG A 29 5.35 2.94 13.12
C ARG A 29 4.60 3.42 14.36
N THR A 30 3.81 2.52 14.94
CA THR A 30 3.12 2.79 16.19
C THR A 30 4.02 2.41 17.37
N PRO A 31 3.84 3.02 18.56
CA PRO A 31 4.67 2.73 19.73
C PRO A 31 4.51 1.28 20.22
N TRP A 32 3.41 0.62 19.84
CA TRP A 32 3.09 -0.76 20.20
C TRP A 32 3.58 -1.79 19.17
N GLY A 33 4.46 -1.38 18.25
CA GLY A 33 5.06 -2.26 17.25
C GLY A 33 4.20 -2.52 16.00
N GLY A 34 3.04 -1.88 15.90
CA GLY A 34 2.20 -1.92 14.71
C GLY A 34 2.82 -1.11 13.56
N THR A 35 2.58 -1.59 12.34
CA THR A 35 2.99 -0.88 11.12
C THR A 35 1.78 -0.63 10.23
N GLN A 36 1.63 0.61 9.78
CA GLN A 36 0.62 1.00 8.80
C GLN A 36 1.29 1.64 7.59
N TYR A 37 0.75 1.43 6.40
CA TYR A 37 1.24 2.07 5.19
C TYR A 37 0.17 2.97 4.61
N GLU A 38 0.59 4.15 4.17
CA GLU A 38 -0.23 5.09 3.45
C GLU A 38 0.50 5.50 2.18
N VAL A 39 -0.22 5.55 1.07
CA VAL A 39 0.32 6.02 -0.20
C VAL A 39 -0.44 7.28 -0.62
N TYR A 40 0.30 8.36 -0.80
CA TYR A 40 -0.23 9.63 -1.28
C TYR A 40 -0.49 9.53 -2.78
N GLY A 41 -1.77 9.43 -3.13
CA GLY A 41 -2.22 9.50 -4.51
C GLY A 41 -2.46 10.94 -4.94
N SER A 42 -2.63 11.12 -6.25
CA SER A 42 -2.96 12.43 -6.83
C SER A 42 -4.34 12.94 -6.41
N THR A 43 -5.27 12.02 -6.13
CA THR A 43 -6.68 12.34 -5.84
C THR A 43 -7.02 12.16 -4.37
N ALA A 44 -6.43 11.17 -3.71
CA ALA A 44 -6.67 10.83 -2.32
C ALA A 44 -5.49 10.03 -1.77
N ASN A 45 -5.43 9.92 -0.44
CA ASN A 45 -4.50 9.04 0.24
C ASN A 45 -5.12 7.66 0.40
N TYR A 46 -4.32 6.61 0.22
CA TYR A 46 -4.79 5.24 0.29
C TYR A 46 -4.07 4.49 1.40
N SER A 47 -4.84 3.82 2.26
CA SER A 47 -4.28 2.88 3.22
C SER A 47 -3.91 1.58 2.50
N VAL A 48 -2.70 1.09 2.76
CA VAL A 48 -2.17 -0.13 2.16
C VAL A 48 -1.83 -1.11 3.28
N PHE A 49 -2.29 -2.33 3.12
CA PHE A 49 -2.10 -3.41 4.07
C PHE A 49 -1.44 -4.59 3.34
N PRO A 50 -0.10 -4.66 3.34
CA PRO A 50 0.65 -5.69 2.63
C PRO A 50 0.65 -7.05 3.34
N ALA A 51 0.09 -7.16 4.54
CA ALA A 51 0.02 -8.41 5.30
C ALA A 51 -1.15 -8.43 6.29
N LEU A 52 -2.40 -8.40 5.80
CA LEU A 52 -3.54 -8.63 6.68
C LEU A 52 -3.62 -10.11 7.09
N PRO A 53 -4.09 -10.41 8.31
CA PRO A 53 -4.46 -11.77 8.69
C PRO A 53 -5.49 -12.32 7.71
N GLY A 54 -5.10 -13.35 6.97
CA GLY A 54 -5.98 -14.02 6.01
C GLY A 54 -6.92 -15.02 6.68
N PRO A 55 -7.78 -15.69 5.88
CA PRO A 55 -8.67 -16.75 6.35
C PRO A 55 -7.91 -17.98 6.88
N SER A 56 -6.61 -18.10 6.56
CA SER A 56 -5.69 -19.06 7.15
C SER A 56 -4.42 -18.35 7.63
N SER A 57 -3.78 -18.87 8.67
CA SER A 57 -2.56 -18.32 9.27
C SER A 57 -1.32 -18.34 8.35
N HIS A 58 -1.44 -18.91 7.15
CA HIS A 58 -0.33 -19.15 6.23
C HIS A 58 -0.35 -18.25 4.99
N GLU A 59 -1.45 -17.52 4.73
CA GLU A 59 -1.60 -16.70 3.51
C GLU A 59 -1.96 -15.25 3.91
N PRO A 60 -0.98 -14.33 3.94
CA PRO A 60 -1.26 -12.93 4.20
C PRO A 60 -2.10 -12.34 3.07
N THR A 61 -3.21 -11.70 3.43
CA THR A 61 -4.09 -11.04 2.46
C THR A 61 -3.58 -9.65 2.15
N LEU A 62 -3.43 -9.34 0.86
CA LEU A 62 -3.04 -8.03 0.37
C LEU A 62 -4.29 -7.17 0.21
N TYR A 63 -4.29 -5.96 0.76
CA TYR A 63 -5.42 -5.04 0.62
C TYR A 63 -4.97 -3.58 0.44
N CYS A 64 -5.72 -2.84 -0.38
CA CYS A 64 -5.57 -1.40 -0.54
C CYS A 64 -6.94 -0.76 -0.68
N THR A 65 -7.13 0.41 -0.05
CA THR A 65 -8.40 1.16 -0.11
C THR A 65 -8.64 1.90 -1.43
N CYS A 66 -7.75 1.76 -2.42
CA CYS A 66 -7.91 2.48 -3.69
C CYS A 66 -9.00 1.85 -4.58
N PRO A 67 -9.74 2.65 -5.37
CA PRO A 67 -10.78 2.15 -6.26
C PRO A 67 -10.27 1.12 -7.28
N ALA A 68 -9.03 1.30 -7.75
CA ALA A 68 -8.40 0.36 -8.69
C ALA A 68 -8.19 -1.02 -8.07
N PHE A 69 -7.93 -1.11 -6.76
CA PHE A 69 -7.81 -2.42 -6.10
C PHE A 69 -9.17 -3.12 -6.06
N ALA A 70 -10.23 -2.41 -5.63
CA ALA A 70 -11.57 -2.96 -5.61
C ALA A 70 -12.00 -3.44 -7.00
N TYR A 71 -11.83 -2.62 -8.03
CA TYR A 71 -12.26 -2.98 -9.38
C TYR A 71 -11.33 -3.99 -10.08
N SER A 72 -10.03 -3.71 -10.17
CA SER A 72 -9.10 -4.50 -10.98
C SER A 72 -8.67 -5.81 -10.32
N VAL A 73 -8.59 -5.84 -8.99
CA VAL A 73 -8.12 -7.03 -8.25
C VAL A 73 -9.30 -7.86 -7.74
N LEU A 74 -10.25 -7.23 -7.02
CA LEU A 74 -11.33 -8.00 -6.38
C LEU A 74 -12.47 -8.36 -7.35
N LEU A 75 -12.97 -7.38 -8.12
CA LEU A 75 -14.15 -7.60 -8.98
C LEU A 75 -13.80 -8.24 -10.32
N SER A 76 -12.88 -7.62 -11.08
CA SER A 76 -12.57 -8.06 -12.46
C SER A 76 -11.44 -9.08 -12.54
N GLN A 77 -10.63 -9.21 -11.47
CA GLN A 77 -9.47 -10.11 -11.41
C GLN A 77 -8.49 -9.96 -12.60
N THR A 78 -8.45 -8.75 -13.18
CA THR A 78 -7.59 -8.43 -14.33
C THR A 78 -6.15 -8.13 -13.91
N GLN A 79 -5.93 -7.82 -12.63
CA GLN A 79 -4.62 -7.53 -12.06
C GLN A 79 -4.46 -8.24 -10.72
N ILE A 80 -3.25 -8.71 -10.43
CA ILE A 80 -2.91 -9.36 -9.15
C ILE A 80 -2.84 -8.33 -8.01
N MET A 81 -2.47 -7.09 -8.32
CA MET A 81 -2.36 -6.01 -7.34
C MET A 81 -2.56 -4.65 -8.00
N CYS A 82 -2.82 -3.63 -7.19
CA CYS A 82 -2.81 -2.24 -7.64
C CYS A 82 -1.41 -1.63 -7.56
N LYS A 83 -1.20 -0.51 -8.25
CA LYS A 83 0.08 0.22 -8.24
C LYS A 83 0.54 0.64 -6.83
N HIS A 84 -0.38 0.98 -5.93
CA HIS A 84 -0.02 1.41 -4.57
C HIS A 84 0.55 0.26 -3.75
N LEU A 85 -0.03 -0.94 -3.89
CA LEU A 85 0.40 -2.12 -3.17
C LEU A 85 1.76 -2.61 -3.70
N LEU A 86 1.94 -2.59 -5.03
CA LEU A 86 3.24 -2.83 -5.64
C LEU A 86 4.29 -1.81 -5.17
N ALA A 87 3.94 -0.52 -5.17
CA ALA A 87 4.84 0.55 -4.72
C ALA A 87 5.26 0.36 -3.26
N THR A 88 4.32 0.02 -2.38
CA THR A 88 4.61 -0.24 -0.96
C THR A 88 5.57 -1.41 -0.78
N LEU A 89 5.32 -2.56 -1.44
CA LEU A 89 6.18 -3.73 -1.34
C LEU A 89 7.60 -3.47 -1.88
N LEU A 90 7.70 -2.74 -2.99
CA LEU A 90 8.98 -2.35 -3.58
C LEU A 90 9.70 -1.33 -2.71
N ALA A 91 9.02 -0.28 -2.25
CA ALA A 91 9.60 0.75 -1.38
C ALA A 91 10.15 0.14 -0.08
N GLU A 92 9.44 -0.82 0.50
CA GLU A 92 9.90 -1.53 1.69
C GLU A 92 11.18 -2.33 1.42
N ARG A 93 11.20 -3.11 0.33
CA ARG A 93 12.39 -3.89 -0.06
C ARG A 93 13.59 -3.02 -0.46
N LEU A 94 13.33 -1.83 -0.97
CA LEU A 94 14.36 -0.86 -1.36
C LEU A 94 14.73 0.12 -0.24
N SER A 95 14.10 0.01 0.93
CA SER A 95 14.24 0.96 2.04
C SER A 95 13.99 2.43 1.64
N LYS A 96 13.03 2.64 0.74
CA LYS A 96 12.60 3.95 0.23
C LYS A 96 11.26 4.44 0.82
N CYS A 97 10.75 3.79 1.86
CA CYS A 97 9.57 4.28 2.57
C CYS A 97 9.93 5.51 3.42
N ILE A 98 9.10 6.55 3.41
CA ILE A 98 9.20 7.63 4.40
C ILE A 98 8.69 7.08 5.73
N GLU A 99 9.58 6.94 6.72
CA GLU A 99 9.21 6.44 8.04
C GLU A 99 8.73 7.58 8.94
N ARG A 100 7.57 7.39 9.58
CA ARG A 100 7.02 8.32 10.58
C ARG A 100 6.63 7.55 11.83
N ASN A 101 7.14 7.99 12.97
CA ASN A 101 6.72 7.48 14.28
C ASN A 101 5.48 8.24 14.72
N ILE A 102 4.42 7.53 15.04
CA ILE A 102 3.14 8.10 15.46
C ILE A 102 3.05 8.01 16.98
N GLN A 103 2.66 9.08 17.66
CA GLN A 103 2.34 9.04 19.09
C GLN A 103 0.89 8.59 19.31
N ALA A 104 0.55 8.08 20.50
CA ALA A 104 -0.76 7.49 20.78
C ALA A 104 -1.96 8.41 20.41
N ASN A 105 -1.81 9.74 20.51
CA ASN A 105 -2.83 10.71 20.12
C ASN A 105 -3.05 10.83 18.60
N ASP A 106 -2.02 10.62 17.79
CA ASP A 106 -2.10 10.73 16.33
C ASP A 106 -2.72 9.47 15.70
N LEU A 107 -2.78 8.36 16.46
CA LEU A 107 -3.46 7.12 16.03
C LEU A 107 -4.97 7.29 15.94
N ALA A 108 -5.57 8.05 16.85
CA ALA A 108 -6.98 8.41 16.76
C ALA A 108 -7.25 9.21 15.48
N ALA A 109 -6.35 10.13 15.11
CA ALA A 109 -6.48 10.91 13.87
C ALA A 109 -6.36 10.05 12.61
N LEU A 110 -5.54 8.99 12.62
CA LEU A 110 -5.45 8.03 11.52
C LEU A 110 -6.69 7.13 11.43
N ALA A 111 -7.21 6.66 12.56
CA ALA A 111 -8.44 5.86 12.59
C ALA A 111 -9.66 6.67 12.10
N VAL A 112 -9.74 7.96 12.43
CA VAL A 112 -10.81 8.86 11.95
C VAL A 112 -10.72 9.08 10.44
N ARG A 113 -9.50 9.19 9.88
CA ARG A 113 -9.30 9.28 8.42
C ARG A 113 -9.69 8.01 7.67
N GLN A 114 -9.69 6.86 8.34
CA GLN A 114 -10.13 5.58 7.77
C GLN A 114 -11.65 5.35 7.84
N HIS A 115 -12.36 6.06 8.72
CA HIS A 115 -13.82 5.93 8.91
C HIS A 115 -14.65 7.02 8.22
N THR A 116 -14.02 8.04 7.64
CA THR A 116 -14.68 9.09 6.87
C THR A 116 -14.51 8.80 5.37
N SER A 117 -15.33 7.89 4.84
CA SER A 117 -15.56 7.70 3.41
C SER A 117 -17.04 7.49 3.17
#